data_AF-A0A529XNZ5-F1
#
_entry.id   AF-A0A529XNZ5-F1
#
_cell.length_a   1.000
_cell.length_b   1.000
_cell.length_c   1.000
_cell.angle_alpha   90.00
_cell.angle_beta   90.00
_cell.angle_gamma   90.00
#
_symmetry.space_group_name_H-M   'P 1'
#
loop_
_entity.id
_entity.type
_entity.pdbx_description
1 polymer ?
#
loop_
_entity_poly.entity_id
_entity_poly.type
_entity_poly.pdbx_seq_one_letter_code
_entity_poly.pdbx_strand_id
1 'polypeptide(L)' 'MARVVRFHSHGGPEVLRIEEMEVPSPGPGEVRIRVRAL' A
#
# COMPACT_ATOMS: atom_id res chain seq x y z
N MET A 1 2.96 6.40 -8.28
CA MET A 1 2.74 4.94 -8.24
C MET A 1 3.53 4.33 -7.10
N ALA A 2 2.89 3.52 -6.25
CA ALA A 2 3.50 2.69 -5.22
C ALA A 2 3.01 1.26 -5.37
N ARG A 3 3.91 0.30 -5.11
CA ARG A 3 3.58 -1.13 -5.09
C ARG A 3 3.08 -1.50 -3.71
N VAL A 4 1.83 -1.93 -3.61
CA VAL A 4 1.14 -2.21 -2.34
C VAL A 4 0.58 -3.63 -2.31
N VAL A 5 0.45 -4.20 -1.12
CA VAL A 5 -0.24 -5.48 -0.92
C VAL A 5 -1.68 -5.18 -0.49
N ARG A 6 -2.67 -5.71 -1.22
CA ARG A 6 -4.10 -5.59 -0.90
C ARG A 6 -4.79 -6.94 -0.90
N PHE A 7 -5.90 -7.03 -0.17
CA PHE A 7 -6.83 -8.15 -0.21
C PHE A 7 -8.25 -7.60 -0.32
N HIS A 8 -9.08 -8.28 -1.11
CA HIS A 8 -10.49 -7.91 -1.34
C HIS A 8 -11.45 -8.97 -0.79
N SER A 9 -10.92 -9.99 -0.12
CA SER A 9 -11.65 -11.10 0.49
C SER A 9 -10.86 -11.61 1.69
N HIS A 10 -11.54 -12.20 2.67
CA HIS A 10 -10.89 -12.84 3.82
C HIS A 10 -10.38 -14.24 3.44
N GLY A 11 -9.22 -14.64 3.96
CA GLY A 11 -8.59 -15.93 3.67
C GLY A 11 -7.14 -15.99 4.17
N GLY A 12 -6.40 -17.02 3.76
CA GLY A 12 -4.96 -17.13 4.02
C GLY A 12 -4.13 -16.27 3.07
N PRO A 13 -2.79 -16.43 3.05
CA PRO A 13 -1.88 -15.63 2.21
C PRO A 13 -2.22 -15.61 0.71
N GLU A 14 -2.96 -16.60 0.21
CA GLU A 14 -3.42 -16.71 -1.17
C GLU A 14 -4.34 -15.56 -1.62
N VAL A 15 -4.96 -14.82 -0.69
CA VAL A 15 -5.82 -13.67 -1.03
C VAL A 15 -5.03 -12.38 -1.23
N LEU A 16 -3.73 -12.37 -0.92
CA LEU A 16 -2.87 -11.19 -1.05
C LEU A 16 -2.49 -10.94 -2.51
N ARG A 17 -2.65 -9.70 -2.97
CA ARG A 17 -2.30 -9.26 -4.32
C ARG A 17 -1.36 -8.07 -4.27
N ILE A 18 -0.39 -8.07 -5.17
CA ILE A 18 0.49 -6.93 -5.40
C ILE A 18 -0.15 -6.04 -6.46
N GLU A 19 -0.46 -4.80 -6.11
CA GLU A 19 -1.09 -3.82 -6.98
C GLU A 19 -0.22 -2.56 -7.09
N GLU A 20 -0.27 -1.89 -8.24
CA GLU A 20 0.26 -0.54 -8.39
C GLU A 20 -0.84 0.48 -8.16
N MET A 21 -0.59 1.46 -7.28
CA MET A 21 -1.57 2.47 -6.95
C MET A 21 -0.96 3.88 -6.91
N GLU A 22 -1.76 4.87 -7.26
CA GLU A 22 -1.42 6.26 -6.99
C GLU A 22 -1.52 6.53 -5.48
N VAL A 23 -0.54 7.27 -4.95
CA VAL A 23 -0.53 7.68 -3.54
C VAL A 23 -1.00 9.13 -3.48
N PRO A 24 -2.10 9.43 -2.78
CA PRO A 24 -2.61 10.79 -2.67
C PRO A 24 -1.62 11.69 -1.90
N SER A 25 -1.70 13.00 -2.15
CA SER A 25 -0.93 13.98 -1.38
C SER A 25 -1.31 13.92 0.10
N PRO A 26 -0.35 14.09 1.03
CA PRO A 26 -0.66 14.10 2.46
C PRO A 26 -1.59 15.27 2.81
N GLY A 27 -2.56 15.02 3.70
CA GLY A 27 -3.42 16.05 4.27
C GLY A 27 -2.72 16.90 5.35
N PRO A 28 -3.42 17.88 5.94
CA PRO A 28 -2.87 18.68 7.03
C PRO A 28 -2.43 17.80 8.22
N GLY A 29 -1.17 17.92 8.62
CA GLY A 29 -0.58 17.11 9.71
C GLY A 29 -0.08 15.73 9.29
N GLU A 30 -0.21 15.34 8.02
CA GLU A 30 0.29 14.07 7.50
C GLU A 30 1.64 14.24 6.79
N VAL A 31 2.41 13.14 6.68
CA VAL A 31 3.64 13.07 5.89
C VAL A 31 3.62 11.82 5.01
N ARG A 32 4.21 11.91 3.81
CA ARG A 32 4.37 10.77 2.91
C ARG A 32 5.73 10.11 3.12
N ILE A 33 5.73 8.82 3.41
CA ILE A 33 6.95 8.03 3.63
C ILE A 33 7.20 7.09 2.45
N ARG A 34 8.45 7.02 1.99
CA ARG A 34 8.90 6.00 1.05
C ARG A 34 9.50 4.83 1.82
N VAL A 35 8.81 3.69 1.82
CA VAL A 35 9.24 2.48 2.54
C VAL A 35 10.59 1.99 2.01
N ARG A 36 11.49 1.69 2.94
CA ARG A 36 12.80 1.06 2.77
C ARG A 36 13.01 0.11 3.94
N ALA A 37 13.70 -1.00 3.69
CA ALA A 37 14.12 -1.95 4.71
C ALA A 37 15.59 -2.31 4.45
N LEU A 38 16.33 -2.63 5.51
CA LEU A 38 17.71 -3.10 5.47
C LEU A 38 17.76 -4.62 5.30
#